data_AF-A0A5B7GWQ7-F1
#
_entry.id   AF-A0A5B7GWQ7-F1
#
_cell.length_a   1.000
_cell.length_b   1.000
_cell.length_c   1.000
_cell.angle_alpha   90.00
_cell.angle_beta   90.00
_cell.angle_gamma   90.00
#
_symmetry.space_group_name_H-M   'P 1'
#
loop_
_entity.id
_entity.type
_entity.pdbx_description
1 polymer ?
#
loop_
_entity_poly.entity_id
_entity_poly.type
_entity_poly.pdbx_seq_one_letter_code
_entity_poly.pdbx_strand_id
1 'polypeptide(L)'
;MTAHSLLVSWEALSPTHARGHLTGYRVLYAPADRVSELSGETSLAAPVPLRGLRPYTNYSVQVAGLTKVGEGPASEPHFCTTEEDVPGPPAGVKVAVVRSGTVVVSWLPPVSSNGRLLTYFITLRGREVKVRKCVERWM
;
A
#
# COMPACT_ATOMS: atom_id res chain seq x y z
N MET A 1 7.47 8.22 6.27
CA MET A 1 6.44 7.52 5.49
C MET A 1 5.74 6.56 6.44
N THR A 2 4.54 6.09 6.14
CA THR A 2 3.88 5.05 6.95
C THR A 2 3.26 4.01 6.03
N ALA A 3 2.68 2.95 6.59
CA ALA A 3 1.97 1.95 5.81
C ALA A 3 0.75 2.49 5.05
N HIS A 4 0.18 3.61 5.51
CA HIS A 4 -1.04 4.19 4.94
C HIS A 4 -0.87 5.61 4.40
N SER A 5 0.36 6.14 4.41
CA SER A 5 0.59 7.51 3.98
C SER A 5 1.97 7.74 3.36
N LEU A 6 1.95 8.61 2.35
CA LEU A 6 3.14 9.13 1.68
C LEU A 6 3.17 10.65 1.85
N LEU A 7 4.37 11.20 2.07
CA LEU A 7 4.57 12.65 2.10
C LEU A 7 5.23 13.04 0.78
N VAL A 8 4.51 13.78 -0.05
CA VAL A 8 4.97 14.20 -1.37
C VAL A 8 5.48 15.62 -1.27
N SER A 9 6.73 15.85 -1.64
CA SER A 9 7.33 17.18 -1.72
C SER A 9 7.98 17.38 -3.07
N TRP A 10 7.91 18.60 -3.58
CA TRP A 10 8.53 19.01 -4.83
C TRP A 10 9.09 20.43 -4.67
N GLU A 11 10.01 20.77 -5.56
CA GLU A 11 10.49 22.15 -5.67
C GLU A 11 9.47 22.97 -6.47
N ALA A 12 9.09 24.13 -5.94
CA ALA A 12 8.13 24.99 -6.62
C ALA A 12 8.75 25.52 -7.93
N LEU A 13 8.06 25.32 -9.04
CA LEU A 13 8.49 25.86 -10.32
C LEU A 13 8.51 27.39 -10.22
N SER A 14 9.67 28.00 -10.46
CA SER A 14 9.80 29.45 -10.45
C SER A 14 8.80 30.06 -11.46
N PRO A 15 8.22 31.25 -11.20
CA PRO A 15 7.25 31.88 -12.10
C PRO A 15 7.76 32.11 -13.53
N THR A 16 9.07 32.08 -13.74
CA THR A 16 9.75 32.21 -15.04
C THR A 16 9.74 30.93 -15.87
N HIS A 17 9.58 29.75 -15.24
CA HIS A 17 9.48 28.45 -15.91
C HIS A 17 8.03 28.03 -16.18
N ALA A 18 7.07 28.57 -15.44
CA ALA A 18 5.66 28.35 -15.71
C ALA A 18 5.21 29.22 -16.89
N ARG A 19 4.71 28.61 -17.97
CA ARG A 19 4.04 29.34 -19.08
C ARG A 19 2.66 29.83 -18.65
N GLY A 20 2.57 30.62 -17.58
CA GLY A 20 1.34 31.13 -17.00
C GLY A 20 1.44 31.42 -15.50
N HIS A 21 0.43 32.10 -14.97
CA HIS A 21 0.31 32.34 -13.53
C HIS A 21 -0.15 31.04 -12.85
N LEU A 22 0.77 30.42 -12.10
CA LEU A 22 0.52 29.19 -11.36
C LEU A 22 -0.49 29.46 -10.24
N THR A 23 -1.56 28.68 -10.19
CA THR A 23 -2.64 28.78 -9.18
C THR A 23 -2.60 27.64 -8.16
N GLY A 24 -1.81 26.60 -8.42
CA GLY A 24 -1.61 25.48 -7.50
C GLY A 24 -0.94 24.29 -8.19
N TYR A 25 -1.07 23.12 -7.58
CA TYR A 25 -0.53 21.85 -8.04
C TYR A 25 -1.58 20.75 -7.88
N ARG A 26 -1.50 19.74 -8.75
CA ARG A 26 -2.26 18.51 -8.65
C ARG A 26 -1.30 17.34 -8.50
N VAL A 27 -1.44 16.60 -7.40
CA VAL A 27 -0.68 15.39 -7.12
C VAL A 27 -1.51 14.21 -7.59
N LEU A 28 -1.00 13.49 -8.59
CA LEU A 28 -1.61 12.31 -9.18
C LEU A 28 -0.94 11.07 -8.60
N TYR A 29 -1.70 10.07 -8.18
CA TYR A 29 -1.15 8.84 -7.62
C TYR A 29 -2.02 7.62 -7.86
N ALA A 30 -1.38 6.47 -8.08
CA ALA A 30 -2.04 5.17 -8.27
C ALA A 30 -1.10 4.03 -7.86
N PRO A 31 -1.60 2.84 -7.50
CA PRO A 31 -0.76 1.65 -7.46
C PRO A 31 -0.11 1.41 -8.84
N ALA A 32 1.19 1.12 -8.87
CA ALA A 32 1.95 1.00 -10.11
C ALA A 32 1.43 -0.13 -11.02
N ASP A 33 0.84 -1.16 -10.44
CA ASP A 33 0.18 -2.28 -11.13
C ASP A 33 -1.29 -1.98 -11.51
N ARG A 34 -1.85 -0.87 -11.03
CA ARG A 34 -3.27 -0.47 -11.21
C ARG A 34 -3.40 1.00 -11.55
N VAL A 35 -2.74 1.43 -12.62
CA VAL A 35 -2.79 2.81 -13.11
C VAL A 35 -4.23 3.27 -13.44
N SER A 36 -5.15 2.33 -13.69
CA SER A 36 -6.58 2.62 -13.84
C SER A 36 -7.25 3.22 -12.60
N GLU A 37 -6.65 3.06 -11.41
CA GLU A 37 -7.14 3.61 -10.14
C GLU A 37 -6.54 4.99 -9.82
N LEU A 38 -6.19 5.76 -10.87
CA LEU A 38 -5.55 7.08 -10.73
C LEU A 38 -6.40 8.03 -9.87
N SER A 39 -5.81 8.45 -8.76
CA SER A 39 -6.36 9.43 -7.83
C SER A 39 -5.62 10.76 -7.99
N GLY A 40 -6.27 11.86 -7.61
CA GLY A 40 -5.70 13.20 -7.73
C GLY A 40 -6.09 14.09 -6.56
N GLU A 41 -5.11 14.69 -5.90
CA GLU A 41 -5.29 15.68 -4.84
C GLU A 41 -4.75 17.05 -5.29
N THR A 42 -5.52 18.11 -5.06
CA THR A 42 -5.11 19.48 -5.37
C THR A 42 -4.54 20.15 -4.13
N SER A 43 -3.39 20.81 -4.27
CA SER A 43 -2.77 21.59 -3.21
C SER A 43 -2.19 22.90 -3.74
N LEU A 44 -2.09 23.90 -2.88
CA LEU A 44 -1.45 25.18 -3.20
C LEU A 44 0.08 25.10 -3.12
N ALA A 45 0.61 24.17 -2.32
CA ALA A 45 2.04 24.03 -2.08
C ALA A 45 2.44 22.61 -1.63
N ALA A 46 3.74 22.35 -1.65
CA ALA A 46 4.36 21.19 -1.00
C ALA A 46 4.75 21.51 0.46
N PRO A 47 4.86 20.50 1.34
CA PRO A 47 4.56 19.08 1.09
C PRO A 47 3.07 18.74 1.24
N VAL A 48 2.63 17.66 0.59
CA VAL A 48 1.24 17.15 0.65
C VAL A 48 1.23 15.73 1.23
N PRO A 49 0.46 15.47 2.30
CA PRO A 49 0.29 14.13 2.85
C PRO A 49 -0.82 13.37 2.13
N LEU A 50 -0.45 12.38 1.31
CA LEU A 50 -1.39 11.40 0.75
C LEU A 50 -1.75 10.38 1.84
N ARG A 51 -3.05 10.12 2.06
CA ARG A 51 -3.56 9.25 3.13
C ARG A 51 -4.48 8.16 2.59
N GLY A 52 -4.74 7.14 3.40
CA GLY A 52 -5.64 6.04 3.02
C GLY A 52 -5.04 5.12 1.97
N LEU A 53 -3.71 5.08 1.88
CA LEU A 53 -3.00 4.22 0.94
C LEU A 53 -2.99 2.77 1.44
N ARG A 54 -2.87 1.84 0.50
CA ARG A 54 -2.74 0.40 0.80
C ARG A 54 -1.34 0.13 1.36
N PRO A 55 -1.20 -0.63 2.46
CA PRO A 55 0.08 -1.09 2.95
C PRO A 55 0.85 -1.91 1.92
N TYR A 56 2.17 -1.88 2.02
CA TYR A 56 3.09 -2.65 1.19
C TYR A 56 2.76 -2.61 -0.32
N THR A 57 2.41 -1.44 -0.82
CA THR A 57 1.99 -1.23 -2.21
C THR A 57 2.90 -0.21 -2.86
N ASN A 58 3.43 -0.54 -4.05
CA ASN A 58 4.23 0.38 -4.84
C ASN A 58 3.31 1.38 -5.55
N TYR A 59 3.43 2.65 -5.23
CA TYR A 59 2.66 3.75 -5.83
C TYR A 59 3.50 4.49 -6.86
N SER A 60 2.88 4.82 -7.99
CA SER A 60 3.34 5.83 -8.94
C SER A 60 2.77 7.18 -8.52
N VAL A 61 3.62 8.18 -8.36
CA VAL A 61 3.24 9.56 -7.97
C VAL A 61 3.78 10.55 -8.99
N GLN A 62 2.94 11.48 -9.44
CA GLN A 62 3.28 12.55 -10.36
C GLN A 62 2.72 13.87 -9.86
N VAL A 63 3.33 14.99 -10.24
CA VAL A 63 2.86 16.33 -9.88
C VAL A 63 2.68 17.15 -11.16
N ALA A 64 1.50 17.75 -11.32
CA ALA A 64 1.19 18.67 -12.41
C ALA A 64 0.95 20.08 -11.86
N GLY A 65 1.42 21.10 -12.58
CA GLY A 65 1.11 22.49 -12.26
C GLY A 65 -0.32 22.87 -12.69
N LEU A 66 -1.04 23.62 -11.87
CA LEU A 66 -2.34 24.18 -12.22
C LEU A 66 -2.21 25.66 -12.56
N THR A 67 -2.86 26.08 -13.64
CA THR A 67 -2.95 27.48 -14.07
C THR A 67 -4.42 27.88 -14.24
N LYS A 68 -4.68 29.17 -14.44
CA LYS A 68 -6.03 29.66 -14.79
C LYS A 68 -6.60 29.05 -16.08
N VAL A 69 -5.73 28.57 -16.97
CA VAL A 69 -6.13 27.96 -18.25
C VAL A 69 -6.42 26.47 -18.07
N GLY A 70 -5.76 25.81 -17.12
CA GLY A 70 -5.96 24.39 -16.84
C GLY A 70 -4.73 23.71 -16.22
N GLU A 71 -4.76 22.38 -16.22
CA GLU A 71 -3.69 21.49 -15.76
C GLU A 71 -2.58 21.41 -16.82
N GLY A 72 -1.34 21.66 -16.39
CA GLY A 72 -0.14 21.53 -17.21
C GLY A 72 0.32 20.07 -17.33
N PRO A 73 1.42 19.82 -18.05
CA PRO A 73 2.01 18.48 -18.09
C PRO A 73 2.43 18.03 -16.69
N ALA A 74 2.15 16.75 -16.39
CA ALA A 74 2.62 16.11 -15.18
C ALA A 74 4.13 15.85 -15.25
N SER A 75 4.78 15.78 -14.08
CA SER A 75 6.16 15.31 -13.95
C SER A 75 6.31 13.86 -14.41
N GLU A 76 7.56 13.43 -14.59
CA GLU A 76 7.87 12.01 -14.66
C GLU A 76 7.34 11.26 -13.42
N PRO A 77 6.93 9.99 -13.55
CA PRO A 77 6.43 9.20 -12.44
C PRO A 77 7.55 8.85 -11.46
N HIS A 78 7.31 9.12 -10.19
CA HIS A 78 8.14 8.68 -9.08
C HIS A 78 7.49 7.49 -8.38
N PHE A 79 8.26 6.42 -8.20
CA PHE A 79 7.78 5.20 -7.57
C PHE A 79 8.21 5.12 -6.11
N CYS A 80 7.28 4.80 -5.22
CA CYS A 80 7.56 4.58 -3.82
C CYS A 80 6.62 3.54 -3.20
N THR A 81 7.16 2.69 -2.34
CA THR A 81 6.41 1.64 -1.67
C THR A 81 6.04 2.07 -0.25
N THR A 82 4.77 1.94 0.11
CA THR A 82 4.30 2.14 1.49
C THR A 82 4.90 1.09 2.43
N GLU A 83 5.00 1.42 3.72
CA GLU A 83 5.54 0.47 4.71
C GLU A 83 4.63 -0.75 4.89
N GLU A 84 5.20 -1.82 5.47
CA GLU A 84 4.43 -2.99 5.88
C GLU A 84 3.55 -2.65 7.09
N ASP A 85 2.37 -3.27 7.16
CA ASP A 85 1.46 -3.21 8.30
C ASP A 85 1.08 -4.63 8.76
N VAL A 86 0.36 -4.72 9.86
CA VAL A 86 -0.13 -5.97 10.42
C VAL A 86 -0.92 -6.76 9.35
N PRO A 87 -0.51 -8.01 9.04
CA PRO A 87 -1.27 -8.86 8.15
C PRO A 87 -2.68 -9.11 8.69
N GLY A 88 -3.65 -9.25 7.79
CA GLY A 88 -5.00 -9.66 8.14
C GLY A 88 -5.05 -11.08 8.76
N PRO A 89 -6.22 -11.49 9.28
CA PRO A 89 -6.39 -12.84 9.81
C PRO A 89 -6.25 -13.89 8.69
N PRO A 90 -5.67 -15.07 8.97
CA PRO A 90 -5.70 -16.20 8.05
C PRO A 90 -7.14 -16.53 7.65
N ALA A 91 -7.38 -16.78 6.37
CA ALA A 91 -8.71 -17.10 5.87
C ALA A 91 -9.00 -18.61 5.98
N GLY A 92 -10.27 -18.99 6.00
CA GLY A 92 -10.68 -20.39 5.86
C GLY A 92 -10.10 -21.35 6.90
N VAL A 93 -9.94 -20.89 8.14
CA VAL A 93 -9.43 -21.72 9.25
C VAL A 93 -10.38 -22.91 9.47
N LYS A 94 -9.83 -24.12 9.36
CA LYS A 94 -10.53 -25.38 9.62
C LYS A 94 -9.75 -26.21 10.63
N VAL A 95 -10.49 -26.89 11.50
CA VAL A 95 -9.93 -27.80 12.51
C VAL A 95 -10.60 -29.16 12.33
N ALA A 96 -9.80 -30.20 12.20
CA ALA A 96 -10.27 -31.59 12.13
C ALA A 96 -9.65 -32.41 13.26
N VAL A 97 -10.47 -33.14 14.00
CA VAL A 97 -10.00 -34.12 14.99
C VAL A 97 -9.68 -35.41 14.25
N VAL A 98 -8.40 -35.78 14.22
CA VAL A 98 -7.97 -37.01 13.52
C VAL A 98 -8.03 -38.21 14.46
N ARG A 99 -7.71 -38.00 15.75
CA ARG A 99 -7.73 -39.02 16.80
C ARG A 99 -7.73 -38.34 18.18
N SER A 100 -7.98 -39.11 19.24
CA SER A 100 -7.96 -38.58 20.61
C SER A 100 -6.62 -37.86 20.88
N GLY A 101 -6.70 -36.58 21.26
CA GLY A 101 -5.54 -35.73 21.52
C GLY A 101 -4.77 -35.21 20.29
N THR A 102 -5.22 -35.47 19.06
CA THR A 102 -4.58 -34.96 17.84
C THR A 102 -5.57 -34.21 16.96
N VAL A 103 -5.24 -32.96 16.67
CA VAL A 103 -6.00 -32.09 15.76
C VAL A 103 -5.11 -31.66 14.59
N VAL A 104 -5.72 -31.55 13.42
CA VAL A 104 -5.12 -30.91 12.24
C VAL A 104 -5.78 -29.56 12.05
N VAL A 105 -4.96 -28.53 11.88
CA VAL A 105 -5.41 -27.16 11.63
C VAL A 105 -4.91 -26.75 10.24
N SER A 106 -5.81 -26.30 9.39
CA SER A 106 -5.50 -25.83 8.03
C SER A 106 -6.11 -24.45 7.81
N TRP A 107 -5.41 -23.59 7.07
CA TRP A 107 -5.85 -22.24 6.75
C TRP A 107 -5.33 -21.80 5.38
N LEU A 108 -5.96 -20.77 4.85
CA LEU A 108 -5.52 -20.03 3.68
C LEU A 108 -4.74 -18.78 4.11
N PRO A 109 -3.89 -18.21 3.23
CA PRO A 109 -3.27 -16.92 3.46
C PRO A 109 -4.30 -15.82 3.75
N PRO A 110 -3.93 -14.77 4.51
CA PRO A 110 -4.80 -13.63 4.72
C PRO A 110 -5.09 -12.93 3.38
N VAL A 111 -6.32 -12.43 3.24
CA VAL A 111 -6.73 -11.67 2.04
C VAL A 111 -5.89 -10.40 1.89
N SER A 112 -5.59 -9.75 3.01
CA SER A 112 -4.71 -8.58 3.07
C SER A 112 -3.43 -8.98 3.80
N SER A 113 -2.36 -9.29 3.07
CA SER A 113 -1.08 -9.62 3.71
C SER A 113 -0.38 -8.40 4.29
N ASN A 114 -0.69 -7.20 3.79
CA ASN A 114 -0.17 -5.90 4.22
C ASN A 114 1.38 -5.82 4.30
N GLY A 115 2.07 -6.76 3.67
CA GLY A 115 3.49 -6.99 3.89
C GLY A 115 3.90 -8.38 3.45
N ARG A 116 5.16 -8.73 3.74
CA ARG A 116 5.70 -10.05 3.44
C ARG A 116 5.44 -11.00 4.60
N LEU A 117 4.58 -11.98 4.36
CA LEU A 117 4.19 -12.94 5.39
C LEU A 117 5.35 -13.89 5.77
N LEU A 118 5.80 -13.82 7.03
CA LEU A 118 6.97 -14.57 7.51
C LEU A 118 6.61 -15.89 8.22
N THR A 119 5.63 -15.90 9.12
CA THR A 119 5.33 -17.04 10.00
C THR A 119 3.88 -16.97 10.52
N TYR A 120 3.34 -18.11 10.95
CA TYR A 120 2.06 -18.20 11.66
C TYR A 120 2.29 -18.69 13.10
N PHE A 121 1.47 -18.18 14.03
CA PHE A 121 1.45 -18.62 15.43
C PHE A 121 0.12 -19.33 15.71
N ILE A 122 0.19 -20.52 16.30
CA ILE A 122 -0.99 -21.28 16.71
C ILE A 122 -0.99 -21.38 18.23
N THR A 123 -2.06 -20.92 18.87
CA THR A 123 -2.23 -20.99 20.32
C THR A 123 -3.34 -21.97 20.67
N LEU A 124 -3.03 -22.94 21.54
CA LEU A 124 -3.99 -23.95 22.00
C LEU A 124 -4.17 -23.79 23.51
N ARG A 125 -5.29 -23.19 23.94
CA ARG A 125 -5.68 -22.90 25.36
C ARG A 125 -4.50 -22.78 26.34
N GLY A 126 -3.59 -21.82 26.07
CA GLY A 126 -2.47 -21.49 26.96
C GLY A 126 -1.09 -22.03 26.56
N ARG A 127 -0.94 -22.77 25.45
CA ARG A 127 0.36 -23.15 24.87
C ARG A 127 0.53 -22.55 23.48
N GLU A 128 1.59 -21.76 23.29
CA GLU A 128 1.97 -21.21 21.99
C GLU A 128 2.86 -22.22 21.24
N VAL A 129 2.47 -22.56 20.01
CA VAL A 129 3.26 -23.39 19.11
C VAL A 129 3.58 -22.55 17.87
N LYS A 130 4.87 -22.21 17.71
CA LYS A 130 5.36 -21.53 16.51
C LYS A 130 5.47 -22.54 15.38
N VAL A 131 4.67 -22.37 14.33
CA VAL A 131 4.68 -23.28 13.18
C VAL A 131 5.29 -22.55 12.00
N ARG A 132 6.36 -23.12 11.43
CA ARG A 132 6.90 -22.62 10.17
C ARG A 132 5.95 -22.99 9.04
N LYS A 133 5.85 -22.14 8.01
CA LYS A 133 5.11 -22.44 6.78
C LYS A 133 5.62 -23.77 6.23
N CYS A 134 4.88 -24.85 6.44
CA CYS A 134 5.09 -26.10 5.72
C CYS A 134 4.28 -25.95 4.44
N VAL A 135 4.94 -25.53 3.36
CA VAL A 135 4.32 -25.55 2.04
C VAL A 135 4.31 -27.01 1.61
N GLU A 136 3.25 -27.73 1.97
CA GLU A 136 2.91 -28.91 1.18
C GLU A 136 2.44 -28.39 -0.18
N ARG A 137 3.35 -28.51 -1.14
CA ARG A 137 3.11 -28.33 -2.56
C ARG A 137 2.03 -29.35 -2.96
N TRP A 138 0.78 -28.95 -2.92
CA TRP A 138 -0.26 -29.64 -3.69
C TRP A 138 -0.25 -29.02 -5.09
N MET A 139 -0.23 -29.92 -6.07
CA MET A 139 0.14 -29.75 -7.49
C MET A 139 -0.46 -28.53 -8.19
#